data_AF-A0A426XY45-F1
#
_entry.id   AF-A0A426XY45-F1
#
_cell.length_a   1.000
_cell.length_b   1.000
_cell.length_c   1.000
_cell.angle_alpha   90.00
_cell.angle_beta   90.00
_cell.angle_gamma   90.00
#
_symmetry.space_group_name_H-M   'P 1'
#
loop_
_entity.id
_entity.type
_entity.pdbx_description
1 polymer ?
#
loop_
_entity_poly.entity_id
_entity_poly.type
_entity_poly.pdbx_seq_one_letter_code
_entity_poly.pdbx_strand_id
1 'polypeptide(L)'
;MASRLRAKVGPRDAGSGTTTGVDAEGTGIYGSQSRDDFRRYDVEQYFENMGMLAAEGSYDKMEALLHQKIHPVDILLMMAASEGDKPKMEELLSAGAKYDVRDDEGRTALERAASDEIKQLILQFSVHRI
;
A
#
# COMPACT_ATOMS: atom_id res chain seq x y z
N MET A 1 -33.00 -33.84 -27.23
CA MET A 1 -31.76 -34.29 -27.89
C MET A 1 -30.93 -33.06 -28.27
N ALA A 2 -29.70 -33.03 -27.75
CA ALA A 2 -28.49 -32.33 -28.20
C ALA A 2 -28.56 -30.94 -28.88
N SER A 3 -28.04 -29.95 -28.14
CA SER A 3 -26.95 -29.00 -28.48
C SER A 3 -26.73 -28.55 -29.93
N ARG A 4 -26.54 -27.23 -30.10
CA ARG A 4 -25.27 -26.66 -30.59
C ARG A 4 -25.13 -25.16 -30.27
N LEU A 5 -23.91 -24.82 -29.87
CA LEU A 5 -23.38 -23.54 -29.45
C LEU A 5 -23.47 -22.43 -30.52
N ARG A 6 -23.68 -21.19 -30.08
CA ARG A 6 -23.10 -20.01 -30.75
C ARG A 6 -22.50 -19.08 -29.70
N ALA A 7 -21.18 -18.93 -29.79
CA ALA A 7 -20.39 -17.99 -29.02
C ALA A 7 -20.80 -16.56 -29.32
N LYS A 8 -20.95 -15.72 -28.29
CA LYS A 8 -21.03 -14.27 -28.43
C LYS A 8 -19.79 -13.69 -27.79
N VAL A 9 -18.95 -13.13 -28.65
CA VAL A 9 -17.73 -12.37 -28.37
C VAL A 9 -18.06 -11.26 -27.37
N GLY A 10 -17.37 -11.24 -26.23
CA GLY A 10 -17.43 -10.14 -25.27
C GLY A 10 -16.67 -8.93 -25.82
N PRO A 11 -17.12 -7.69 -25.52
CA PRO A 11 -16.40 -6.51 -25.97
C PRO A 11 -15.04 -6.41 -25.28
N ARG A 12 -14.00 -6.26 -26.10
CA ARG A 12 -12.66 -5.85 -25.71
C ARG A 12 -12.51 -4.34 -25.92
N ASP A 13 -11.81 -3.76 -24.95
CA ASP A 13 -10.96 -2.57 -24.99
C ASP A 13 -11.51 -1.15 -24.73
N ALA A 14 -10.70 -0.51 -23.87
CA ALA A 14 -10.31 0.90 -23.82
C ALA A 14 -11.33 1.92 -23.27
N GLY A 15 -11.15 2.20 -21.97
CA GLY A 15 -11.63 3.42 -21.32
C GLY A 15 -10.57 3.98 -20.37
N SER A 16 -9.47 4.48 -20.93
CA SER A 16 -8.66 5.53 -20.30
C SER A 16 -9.56 6.77 -20.20
N GLY A 17 -9.84 7.24 -18.99
CA GLY A 17 -10.66 8.43 -18.82
C GLY A 17 -11.23 8.60 -17.42
N THR A 18 -10.43 9.20 -16.53
CA THR A 18 -10.96 10.16 -15.58
C THR A 18 -10.12 11.42 -15.64
N THR A 19 -10.47 12.29 -16.60
CA THR A 19 -10.21 13.72 -16.48
C THR A 19 -11.35 14.32 -15.66
N THR A 20 -11.10 14.75 -14.43
CA THR A 20 -12.00 15.66 -13.72
C THR A 20 -11.20 16.60 -12.81
N GLY A 21 -11.24 17.89 -13.17
CA GLY A 21 -11.25 19.02 -12.24
C GLY A 21 -9.94 19.35 -11.54
N VAL A 22 -9.08 20.12 -12.20
CA VAL A 22 -8.02 20.88 -11.52
C VAL A 22 -8.62 22.13 -10.89
N ASP A 23 -9.09 22.03 -9.65
CA ASP A 23 -9.31 23.18 -8.80
C ASP A 23 -8.04 23.43 -7.99
N ALA A 24 -7.30 24.45 -8.41
CA ALA A 24 -6.01 24.84 -7.88
C ALA A 24 -6.18 25.64 -6.58
N GLU A 25 -6.45 24.97 -5.45
CA GLU A 25 -6.11 25.41 -4.08
C GLU A 25 -5.87 24.18 -3.19
N GLY A 26 -4.72 23.52 -3.38
CA GLY A 26 -4.34 22.35 -2.60
C GLY A 26 -2.94 21.86 -2.97
N THR A 27 -1.90 22.47 -2.43
CA THR A 27 -0.50 22.01 -2.56
C THR A 27 -0.25 20.79 -1.67
N GLY A 28 -1.03 19.74 -1.84
CA GLY A 28 -0.97 18.51 -1.06
C GLY A 28 -1.79 17.43 -1.76
N ILE A 29 -1.14 16.72 -2.66
CA ILE A 29 -1.66 15.57 -3.41
C ILE A 29 -1.92 14.42 -2.42
N TYR A 30 -3.01 14.48 -1.66
CA TYR A 30 -3.56 13.34 -0.94
C TYR A 30 -5.07 13.35 -1.14
N GLY A 31 -5.49 13.21 -2.40
CA GLY A 31 -6.83 12.73 -2.70
C GLY A 31 -7.03 11.40 -1.97
N SER A 32 -8.20 11.20 -1.39
CA SER A 32 -8.61 10.06 -0.58
C SER A 32 -8.31 8.72 -1.27
N GLN A 33 -7.08 8.22 -1.14
CA GLN A 33 -6.70 6.93 -1.68
C GLN A 33 -7.35 5.86 -0.82
N SER A 34 -8.08 4.97 -1.47
CA SER A 34 -8.57 3.76 -0.85
C SER A 34 -7.45 2.72 -0.84
N ARG A 35 -7.55 1.74 0.06
CA ARG A 35 -6.64 0.60 0.15
C ARG A 35 -6.26 0.03 -1.23
N ASP A 36 -7.24 -0.16 -2.11
CA ASP A 36 -7.06 -0.80 -3.43
C ASP A 36 -6.33 0.08 -4.46
N ASP A 37 -6.08 1.36 -4.17
CA ASP A 37 -5.34 2.25 -5.06
C ASP A 37 -3.83 1.98 -5.01
N PHE A 38 -3.34 1.38 -3.92
CA PHE A 38 -1.93 1.06 -3.70
C PHE A 38 -1.53 -0.22 -4.43
N ARG A 39 -0.53 -0.11 -5.28
CA ARG A 39 -0.01 -1.19 -6.14
C ARG A 39 1.44 -1.50 -5.82
N ARG A 40 1.95 -2.56 -6.45
CA ARG A 40 3.37 -2.94 -6.41
C ARG A 40 4.30 -1.77 -6.72
N TYR A 41 3.94 -0.93 -7.69
CA TYR A 41 4.72 0.23 -8.11
C TYR A 41 4.94 1.25 -6.97
N ASP A 42 3.96 1.44 -6.09
CA ASP A 42 4.08 2.38 -4.96
C ASP A 42 5.07 1.85 -3.91
N VAL A 43 5.14 0.52 -3.74
CA VAL A 43 6.15 -0.13 -2.90
C VAL A 43 7.54 0.08 -3.51
N GLU A 44 7.71 -0.20 -4.80
CA GLU A 44 8.97 -0.01 -5.51
C GLU A 44 9.47 1.43 -5.40
N GLN A 45 8.61 2.40 -5.70
CA GLN A 45 8.93 3.82 -5.56
C GLN A 45 9.34 4.21 -4.13
N TYR A 46 8.65 3.69 -3.11
CA TYR A 46 9.01 4.00 -1.73
C TYR A 46 10.41 3.49 -1.40
N PHE A 47 10.73 2.24 -1.78
CA PHE A 47 12.06 1.67 -1.57
C PHE A 47 13.16 2.42 -2.34
N GLU A 48 12.86 2.87 -3.56
CA GLU A 48 13.74 3.73 -4.35
C GLU A 48 14.00 5.08 -3.67
N ASN A 49 12.94 5.78 -3.28
CA ASN A 49 13.01 7.12 -2.66
C ASN A 49 13.76 7.11 -1.33
N MET A 50 13.63 6.03 -0.55
CA MET A 50 14.35 5.88 0.70
C MET A 50 15.82 5.45 0.53
N GLY A 51 16.26 5.19 -0.72
CA GLY A 51 17.61 4.69 -0.99
C GLY A 51 17.84 3.27 -0.48
N MET A 52 16.79 2.54 -0.08
CA MET A 52 16.92 1.19 0.45
C MET A 52 17.49 0.24 -0.59
N LEU A 53 17.13 0.40 -1.87
CA LEU A 53 17.62 -0.45 -2.97
C LEU A 53 19.12 -0.30 -3.27
N ALA A 54 19.79 0.73 -2.74
CA ALA A 54 21.23 0.89 -2.91
C ALA A 54 22.05 -0.03 -2.01
N ALA A 55 21.43 -0.59 -0.95
CA ALA A 55 22.05 -1.59 -0.08
C ALA A 55 21.84 -3.01 -0.64
N GLU A 56 22.91 -3.81 -0.63
CA GLU A 56 22.88 -5.20 -1.09
C GLU A 56 21.79 -6.00 -0.34
N GLY A 57 20.92 -6.69 -1.09
CA GLY A 57 19.82 -7.52 -0.54
C GLY A 57 18.51 -6.80 -0.23
N SER A 58 18.42 -5.46 -0.33
CA SER A 58 17.16 -4.75 -0.10
C SER A 58 16.10 -5.02 -1.16
N TYR A 59 16.50 -5.29 -2.40
CA TYR A 59 15.59 -5.68 -3.47
C TYR A 59 14.97 -7.06 -3.19
N ASP A 60 15.77 -8.01 -2.71
CA ASP A 60 15.29 -9.34 -2.35
C ASP A 60 14.25 -9.28 -1.23
N LYS A 61 14.48 -8.42 -0.23
CA LYS A 61 13.50 -8.19 0.85
C LYS A 61 12.18 -7.61 0.31
N MET A 62 12.26 -6.61 -0.58
CA MET A 62 11.07 -6.04 -1.20
C MET A 62 10.29 -7.09 -2.01
N GLU A 63 10.99 -7.86 -2.85
CA GLU A 63 10.39 -8.94 -3.63
C GLU A 63 9.81 -10.05 -2.74
N ALA A 64 10.47 -10.39 -1.63
CA ALA A 64 9.95 -11.35 -0.66
C ALA A 64 8.63 -10.88 -0.04
N LEU A 65 8.50 -9.60 0.28
CA LEU A 65 7.25 -9.02 0.77
C LEU A 65 6.16 -9.00 -0.31
N LEU A 66 6.51 -8.64 -1.55
CA LEU A 66 5.59 -8.59 -2.69
C LEU A 66 5.13 -9.97 -3.19
N HIS A 67 5.95 -11.01 -3.00
CA HIS A 67 5.58 -12.39 -3.32
C HIS A 67 4.65 -13.02 -2.29
N GLN A 68 4.53 -12.43 -1.10
CA GLN A 68 3.54 -12.83 -0.12
C GLN A 68 2.15 -12.31 -0.50
N LYS A 69 1.10 -12.85 0.15
CA LYS A 69 -0.28 -12.35 -0.01
C LYS A 69 -0.54 -11.12 0.86
N ILE A 70 0.44 -10.22 0.95
CA ILE A 70 0.36 -8.98 1.71
C ILE A 70 -0.04 -7.87 0.74
N HIS A 71 -0.97 -7.00 1.16
CA HIS A 71 -1.40 -5.89 0.32
C HIS A 71 -0.31 -4.82 0.26
N PRO A 72 -0.06 -4.17 -0.89
CA PRO A 72 0.95 -3.11 -1.03
C PRO A 72 0.88 -2.02 0.06
N VAL A 73 -0.33 -1.54 0.38
CA VAL A 73 -0.54 -0.56 1.46
C VAL A 73 -0.05 -1.05 2.85
N ASP A 74 -0.15 -2.35 3.13
CA ASP A 74 0.30 -2.92 4.42
C ASP A 74 1.82 -3.05 4.46
N ILE A 75 2.42 -3.40 3.32
CA ILE A 75 3.88 -3.40 3.13
C ILE A 75 4.41 -1.98 3.37
N LEU A 76 3.80 -0.99 2.72
CA LEU A 76 4.16 0.41 2.90
C LEU A 76 4.02 0.87 4.35
N LEU A 77 2.97 0.45 5.05
CA LEU A 77 2.79 0.80 6.47
C LEU A 77 3.89 0.18 7.33
N MET A 78 4.27 -1.06 7.05
CA MET A 78 5.35 -1.74 7.74
C MET A 78 6.70 -1.03 7.55
N MET A 79 6.99 -0.57 6.33
CA MET A 79 8.21 0.18 6.04
C MET A 79 8.19 1.56 6.68
N ALA A 80 7.09 2.31 6.52
CA ALA A 80 6.93 3.62 7.13
C ALA A 80 7.05 3.56 8.67
N ALA A 81 6.51 2.51 9.30
CA ALA A 81 6.69 2.28 10.74
C ALA A 81 8.14 1.98 11.11
N SER A 82 8.86 1.19 10.31
CA SER A 82 10.29 0.88 10.53
C SER A 82 11.18 2.12 10.44
N GLU A 83 10.78 3.08 9.63
CA GLU A 83 11.53 4.32 9.38
C GLU A 83 11.04 5.48 10.25
N GLY A 84 9.90 5.32 10.91
CA GLY A 84 9.26 6.37 11.71
C GLY A 84 8.66 7.51 10.87
N ASP A 85 8.29 7.23 9.62
CA ASP A 85 7.68 8.16 8.67
C ASP A 85 6.21 8.43 9.02
N LYS A 86 6.01 9.25 10.07
CA LYS A 86 4.67 9.55 10.61
C LYS A 86 3.70 10.09 9.54
N PRO A 87 4.06 11.08 8.69
CA PRO A 87 3.15 11.58 7.67
C PRO A 87 2.66 10.46 6.72
N LYS A 88 3.57 9.57 6.29
CA LYS A 88 3.20 8.45 5.42
C LYS A 88 2.34 7.43 6.15
N MET A 89 2.61 7.15 7.42
CA MET A 89 1.80 6.24 8.22
C MET A 89 0.35 6.73 8.34
N GLU A 90 0.14 8.02 8.61
CA GLU A 90 -1.21 8.61 8.73
C GLU A 90 -2.01 8.46 7.42
N GLU A 91 -1.37 8.69 6.28
CA GLU A 91 -1.96 8.48 4.95
C GLU A 91 -2.37 7.01 4.76
N LEU A 92 -1.44 6.08 5.00
CA LEU A 92 -1.66 4.64 4.79
C LEU A 92 -2.74 4.09 5.72
N LEU A 93 -2.73 4.50 6.99
CA LEU A 93 -3.75 4.12 7.97
C LEU A 93 -5.12 4.68 7.59
N SER A 94 -5.18 5.91 7.08
CA SER A 94 -6.42 6.53 6.57
C SER A 94 -6.95 5.81 5.34
N ALA A 95 -6.07 5.31 4.47
CA ALA A 95 -6.42 4.49 3.32
C ALA A 95 -6.92 3.08 3.69
N GLY A 96 -6.80 2.67 4.96
CA GLY A 96 -7.23 1.36 5.43
C GLY A 96 -6.12 0.30 5.41
N ALA A 97 -4.87 0.71 5.57
CA ALA A 97 -3.78 -0.20 5.88
C ALA A 97 -4.05 -0.99 7.17
N LYS A 98 -3.60 -2.23 7.18
CA LYS A 98 -3.71 -3.16 8.31
C LYS A 98 -2.34 -3.28 8.97
N TYR A 99 -2.28 -2.96 10.25
CA TYR A 99 -1.05 -3.01 11.02
C TYR A 99 -0.73 -4.40 11.59
N ASP A 100 -1.68 -5.34 11.52
CA ASP A 100 -1.62 -6.68 12.11
C ASP A 100 -1.20 -7.77 11.10
N VAL A 101 -0.92 -7.40 9.85
CA VAL A 101 -0.41 -8.32 8.83
C VAL A 101 1.03 -8.69 9.14
N ARG A 102 1.34 -9.98 9.07
CA ARG A 102 2.68 -10.53 9.32
C ARG A 102 3.46 -10.72 8.02
N ASP A 103 4.74 -10.34 8.05
CA ASP A 103 5.72 -10.66 7.02
C ASP A 103 6.25 -12.11 7.13
N ASP A 104 7.25 -12.42 6.32
CA ASP A 104 7.93 -13.72 6.25
C ASP A 104 8.75 -14.04 7.51
N GLU A 105 9.12 -13.01 8.27
CA GLU A 105 9.74 -13.16 9.59
C GLU A 105 8.69 -13.29 10.71
N GLY A 106 7.40 -13.28 10.37
CA GLY A 106 6.29 -13.34 11.32
C GLY A 106 6.02 -12.02 12.05
N ARG A 107 6.60 -10.91 11.59
CA ARG A 107 6.51 -9.59 12.22
C ARG A 107 5.45 -8.71 11.58
N THR A 108 4.75 -7.95 12.43
CA THR A 108 3.73 -6.96 12.10
C THR A 108 4.32 -5.55 11.98
N ALA A 109 3.55 -4.58 11.49
CA ALA A 109 3.97 -3.18 11.46
C ALA A 109 4.30 -2.63 12.87
N LEU A 110 3.59 -3.10 13.90
CA LEU A 110 3.86 -2.77 15.31
C LEU A 110 5.21 -3.34 15.79
N GLU A 111 5.57 -4.53 15.34
CA GLU A 111 6.84 -5.19 15.72
C GLU A 111 8.03 -4.64 14.93
N ARG A 112 7.78 -4.06 13.76
CA ARG A 112 8.77 -3.37 12.94
C ARG A 112 8.97 -1.91 13.33
N ALA A 113 8.07 -1.32 14.12
CA ALA A 113 8.10 0.09 14.48
C ALA A 113 9.44 0.56 15.07
N ALA A 114 9.95 1.70 14.58
CA ALA A 114 11.22 2.29 14.98
C ALA A 114 11.31 2.64 16.48
N SER A 115 10.16 2.95 17.09
CA SER A 115 10.07 3.34 18.50
C SER A 115 8.69 3.02 19.08
N ASP A 116 8.58 3.08 20.41
CA ASP A 116 7.29 2.94 21.08
C ASP A 116 6.33 4.08 20.73
N GLU A 117 6.83 5.28 20.40
CA GLU A 117 6.01 6.38 19.91
C GLU A 117 5.29 6.01 18.60
N ILE A 118 6.03 5.40 17.66
CA ILE A 118 5.48 4.93 16.39
C ILE A 118 4.43 3.83 16.61
N LYS A 119 4.69 2.88 17.54
CA LYS A 119 3.69 1.87 17.90
C LYS A 119 2.41 2.52 18.43
N GLN A 120 2.55 3.50 19.32
CA GLN A 120 1.39 4.20 19.88
C GLN A 120 0.61 4.96 18.81
N LEU A 121 1.27 5.57 17.82
CA LEU A 121 0.60 6.25 16.71
C LEU A 121 -0.29 5.28 15.92
N ILE A 122 0.23 4.11 15.56
CA ILE A 122 -0.53 3.07 14.85
C ILE A 122 -1.75 2.63 15.68
N LEU A 123 -1.56 2.39 16.98
CA LEU A 123 -2.62 1.95 17.87
C LEU A 123 -3.69 3.03 18.07
N GLN A 124 -3.30 4.30 18.18
CA GLN A 124 -4.24 5.42 18.32
C GLN A 124 -5.14 5.58 17.10
N PHE A 125 -4.62 5.37 15.89
CA PHE A 125 -5.42 5.40 14.65
C PHE A 125 -6.51 4.33 14.62
N SER A 126 -6.27 3.18 15.25
CA SER A 126 -7.27 2.10 15.36
C SER A 126 -8.47 2.51 16.24
N VAL A 127 -8.23 3.34 17.26
CA VAL A 127 -9.26 3.76 18.23
C VAL A 127 -10.21 4.81 17.66
N HIS A 128 -9.77 5.65 16.72
CA HIS A 128 -10.58 6.73 16.15
C HIS A 128 -11.57 6.29 15.07
N ARG A 129 -11.66 5.00 14.78
CA ARG A 129 -12.45 4.43 13.68
C ARG A 129 -13.67 3.61 14.14
N ILE A 130 -14.09 3.75 15.41
CA ILE A 130 -15.27 3.10 16.00
C ILE A 130 -16.47 4.06 15.98
#